data_AF-A0A5R9A0G6-F1
#
_entry.id   AF-A0A5R9A0G6-F1
#
_cell.length_a   1.000
_cell.length_b   1.000
_cell.length_c   1.000
_cell.angle_alpha   90.00
_cell.angle_beta   90.00
_cell.angle_gamma   90.00
#
_symmetry.space_group_name_H-M   'P 1'
#
loop_
_entity.id
_entity.type
_entity.pdbx_description
1 polymer ?
#
loop_
_entity_poly.entity_id
_entity_poly.type
_entity_poly.pdbx_seq_one_letter_code
_entity_poly.pdbx_strand_id
1 'polypeptide(L)' 'MREALGVAPKKEKTIREASNPMRGYLIVLSVRAEGGPAFRFEHRSRSLSRTEAILEAEKAARAAGYKPWVLLDAVEA' A
#
# COMPACT_ATOMS: atom_id res chain seq x y z
N MET A 1 -14.11 19.83 32.63
CA MET A 1 -15.32 19.73 31.79
C MET A 1 -14.85 19.60 30.34
N ARG A 2 -15.01 18.39 29.74
CA ARG A 2 -14.68 17.94 28.35
C ARG A 2 -13.19 17.93 27.95
N GLU A 3 -12.50 16.78 27.80
CA GLU A 3 -12.58 15.78 26.69
C GLU A 3 -12.32 16.46 25.32
N ALA A 4 -11.39 16.07 24.45
CA ALA A 4 -10.89 14.74 24.13
C ALA A 4 -9.53 14.78 23.39
N LEU A 5 -8.65 13.85 23.79
CA LEU A 5 -7.79 12.97 23.01
C LEU A 5 -7.38 13.40 21.58
N GLY A 6 -6.07 13.57 21.42
CA GLY A 6 -5.44 13.86 20.14
C GLY A 6 -5.62 12.80 19.06
N VAL A 7 -5.71 13.27 17.83
CA VAL A 7 -5.22 12.60 16.62
C VAL A 7 -4.63 13.73 15.78
N ALA A 8 -3.30 13.79 15.74
CA ALA A 8 -2.62 14.57 14.73
C ALA A 8 -3.05 14.02 13.36
N PRO A 9 -3.37 14.85 12.35
CA PRO A 9 -3.54 14.35 11.00
C PRO A 9 -2.17 13.84 10.56
N LYS A 10 -1.98 12.53 10.62
CA LYS A 10 -0.80 11.87 10.06
C LYS A 10 -0.90 12.11 8.56
N LYS A 11 -0.19 13.14 8.08
CA LYS A 11 0.02 13.42 6.66
C LYS A 11 0.32 12.10 5.99
N GLU A 12 -0.67 11.59 5.27
CA GLU A 12 -0.52 10.52 4.33
C GLU A 12 0.51 11.03 3.32
N LYS A 13 1.76 10.59 3.48
CA LYS A 13 2.77 10.79 2.45
C LYS A 13 2.32 9.93 1.28
N THR A 14 1.45 10.49 0.46
CA THR A 14 1.39 10.16 -0.96
C THR A 14 2.83 10.29 -1.46
N ILE A 15 3.53 9.16 -1.59
CA ILE A 15 4.77 9.10 -2.34
C ILE A 15 4.35 9.19 -3.81
N ARG A 16 4.06 10.41 -4.24
CA ARG A 16 4.06 10.75 -5.66
C ARG A 16 5.49 11.12 -6.03
N GLU A 17 5.91 10.49 -7.11
CA GLU A 17 7.03 10.86 -8.00
C GLU A 17 8.43 10.39 -7.62
N ALA A 18 8.77 9.22 -8.18
CA ALA A 18 9.85 9.20 -9.16
C ALA A 18 9.31 8.52 -10.43
N SER A 19 8.92 9.33 -11.40
CA SER A 19 8.66 8.90 -12.77
C SER A 19 9.98 8.43 -13.37
N ASN A 20 10.24 7.13 -13.35
CA ASN A 20 11.25 6.51 -14.19
C ASN A 20 10.50 5.58 -15.16
N PRO A 21 10.77 5.58 -16.47
CA PRO A 21 10.11 4.71 -17.46
C PRO A 21 10.57 3.24 -17.35
N MET A 22 10.90 2.80 -16.15
CA MET A 22 11.48 1.51 -15.86
C MET A 22 10.33 0.53 -15.69
N ARG A 23 10.24 -0.44 -16.62
CA ARG A 23 9.28 -1.56 -16.58
C ARG A 23 9.12 -2.04 -15.14
N GLY A 24 7.95 -1.83 -14.58
CA GLY A 24 7.62 -2.21 -13.21
C GLY A 24 6.22 -2.77 -13.13
N TYR A 25 5.74 -2.97 -11.91
CA TYR A 25 4.37 -3.40 -11.68
C TYR A 25 3.66 -2.44 -10.74
N LEU A 26 2.42 -2.10 -11.07
CA LEU A 26 1.48 -1.55 -10.12
C LEU A 26 0.67 -2.72 -9.54
N ILE A 27 0.89 -2.96 -8.24
CA ILE A 27 0.20 -4.00 -7.48
C ILE A 27 -0.88 -3.35 -6.63
N VAL A 28 -2.08 -3.91 -6.70
CA VAL A 28 -3.23 -3.45 -5.95
C VAL A 28 -3.65 -4.55 -4.99
N LEU A 29 -3.57 -4.27 -3.69
CA LEU A 29 -3.98 -5.17 -2.63
C LEU A 29 -5.26 -4.67 -1.98
N SER A 30 -6.10 -5.60 -1.53
CA SER A 30 -7.09 -5.31 -0.48
C SER A 30 -6.42 -5.57 0.86
N VAL A 31 -6.42 -4.55 1.72
CA VAL A 31 -5.80 -4.62 3.03
C VAL A 31 -6.81 -4.22 4.11
N ARG A 32 -6.57 -4.64 5.36
CA ARG A 32 -7.38 -4.26 6.51
C ARG A 32 -6.50 -3.62 7.58
N ALA A 33 -7.00 -2.56 8.19
CA ALA A 33 -6.51 -2.13 9.50
C ALA A 33 -7.08 -3.06 10.59
N GLU A 34 -6.45 -3.09 11.77
CA GLU A 34 -6.93 -3.91 12.88
C GLU A 34 -8.38 -3.56 13.23
N GLY A 35 -9.29 -4.53 13.07
CA GLY A 35 -10.73 -4.36 13.32
C GLY A 35 -11.49 -3.49 12.31
N GLY A 36 -10.83 -2.97 11.27
CA GLY A 36 -11.43 -2.05 10.30
C GLY A 36 -11.94 -2.72 9.01
N PRO A 37 -12.74 -1.99 8.20
CA PRO A 37 -13.15 -2.45 6.88
C PRO A 37 -11.95 -2.61 5.94
N ALA A 38 -12.10 -3.43 4.91
CA ALA A 38 -11.07 -3.58 3.88
C ALA A 38 -11.03 -2.35 2.97
N PHE A 39 -9.84 -1.93 2.58
CA PHE A 39 -9.62 -0.85 1.63
C PHE A 39 -8.50 -1.19 0.65
N ARG A 40 -8.39 -0.40 -0.42
CA ARG A 40 -7.43 -0.59 -1.50
C ARG A 40 -6.07 0.01 -1.13
N PHE A 41 -5.02 -0.78 -1.29
CA PHE A 41 -3.63 -0.36 -1.11
C PHE A 41 -2.88 -0.55 -2.41
N GLU A 42 -2.27 0.50 -2.91
CA GLU A 42 -1.56 0.50 -4.19
C GLU A 42 -0.06 0.61 -3.95
N HIS A 43 0.70 -0.25 -4.61
CA HIS A 43 2.14 -0.29 -4.50
C HIS A 43 2.77 -0.39 -5.89
N ARG A 44 3.63 0.58 -6.22
CA ARG A 44 4.42 0.54 -7.46
C ARG A 44 5.78 -0.08 -7.17
N SER A 45 5.99 -1.29 -7.67
CA SER A 45 7.28 -1.97 -7.63
C SER A 45 8.06 -1.70 -8.92
N ARG A 46 9.39 -1.66 -8.78
CA ARG A 46 10.36 -1.59 -9.89
C ARG A 46 10.89 -2.97 -10.28
N SER A 47 10.37 -4.02 -9.67
CA SER A 47 10.76 -5.40 -9.95
C SER A 47 10.29 -5.79 -11.35
N LEU A 48 11.15 -6.52 -12.07
CA LEU A 48 10.82 -7.07 -13.39
C LEU A 48 9.97 -8.35 -13.28
N SER A 49 9.92 -8.96 -12.10
CA SER A 49 9.11 -10.13 -11.80
C SER A 49 7.81 -9.74 -11.09
N ARG A 50 6.68 -10.20 -11.62
CA ARG A 50 5.35 -10.01 -11.02
C ARG A 50 5.30 -10.54 -9.58
N THR A 51 5.88 -11.71 -9.34
CA THR A 51 5.87 -12.35 -8.02
C THR A 51 6.64 -11.53 -6.99
N GLU A 52 7.81 -11.01 -7.38
CA GLU A 52 8.61 -10.15 -6.50
C GLU A 52 7.88 -8.85 -6.20
N ALA A 53 7.23 -8.24 -7.20
CA ALA A 53 6.41 -7.05 -7.01
C ALA A 53 5.26 -7.27 -6.01
N ILE A 54 4.58 -8.42 -6.07
CA ILE A 54 3.51 -8.78 -5.13
C ILE A 54 4.06 -8.92 -3.71
N LEU A 55 5.21 -9.60 -3.54
CA LEU A 55 5.85 -9.76 -2.24
C LEU A 55 6.30 -8.41 -1.66
N GLU A 56 6.85 -7.52 -2.48
CA GLU A 56 7.19 -6.16 -2.07
C GLU A 56 5.95 -5.38 -1.63
N ALA A 57 4.85 -5.46 -2.37
CA ALA A 57 3.60 -4.82 -2.03
C ALA A 57 3.02 -5.32 -0.70
N GLU A 58 3.04 -6.64 -0.46
CA GLU A 58 2.61 -7.21 0.81
C GLU A 58 3.50 -6.76 1.97
N LYS A 59 4.82 -6.75 1.76
CA LYS A 59 5.78 -6.29 2.77
C LYS A 59 5.56 -4.82 3.09
N ALA A 60 5.31 -3.98 2.08
CA ALA A 60 4.99 -2.57 2.25
C ALA A 60 3.68 -2.37 3.02
N ALA A 61 2.63 -3.13 2.69
CA ALA A 61 1.35 -3.09 3.42
C ALA A 61 1.53 -3.46 4.90
N ARG A 62 2.30 -4.52 5.19
CA ARG A 62 2.59 -4.94 6.57
C ARG A 62 3.44 -3.93 7.33
N ALA A 63 4.44 -3.34 6.68
CA ALA A 63 5.25 -2.27 7.27
C ALA A 63 4.43 -1.01 7.59
N ALA A 64 3.37 -0.76 6.82
CA ALA A 64 2.40 0.30 7.10
C ALA A 64 1.39 -0.06 8.21
N GLY A 65 1.45 -1.28 8.76
CA GLY A 65 0.56 -1.75 9.83
C GLY A 65 -0.75 -2.35 9.31
N TYR A 66 -0.85 -2.66 8.01
CA TYR A 66 -2.03 -3.26 7.43
C TYR A 66 -1.86 -4.76 7.22
N LYS A 67 -2.98 -5.49 7.31
CA LYS A 67 -3.03 -6.91 7.00
C LYS A 67 -3.49 -7.10 5.54
N PRO A 68 -2.62 -7.53 4.62
CA PRO A 68 -3.04 -7.88 3.26
C PRO A 68 -3.99 -9.08 3.29
N TRP A 69 -5.05 -9.01 2.50
CA TRP A 69 -6.11 -10.03 2.45
C TRP A 69 -6.18 -10.71 1.08
N VAL A 70 -6.22 -9.93 0.00
CA VAL A 70 -6.30 -10.46 -1.36
C VAL A 70 -5.59 -9.53 -2.35
N LEU A 71 -4.95 -10.13 -3.36
CA LEU A 71 -4.46 -9.42 -4.53
C LEU A 71 -5.65 -9.06 -5.41
N LEU A 72 -5.89 -7.77 -5.63
CA LEU A 72 -6.98 -7.29 -6.49
C LEU A 72 -6.53 -7.17 -7.94
N ASP A 73 -5.34 -6.64 -8.15
CA ASP A 73 -4.82 -6.41 -9.50
C ASP A 73 -3.28 -6.35 -9.51
N ALA A 74 -2.70 -6.66 -10.67
CA ALA A 74 -1.27 -6.55 -10.89
C ALA A 74 -1.02 -6.27 -12.37
N VAL A 75 -0.72 -5.01 -12.67
CA VAL A 75 -0.49 -4.53 -14.05
C VAL A 75 0.96 -4.12 -14.23
N GLU A 76 1.51 -4.40 -15.41
CA GLU A 76 2.81 -3.87 -15.82
C GLU A 76 2.67 -2.36 -16.07
N ALA A 77 3.60 -1.56 -15.56
CA ALA A 77 3.51 -0.11 -15.42
C ALA A 77 4.74 0.65 -15.95
#